data_AF-A0A914W5C3-F1
#
_entry.id   AF-A0A914W5C3-F1
#
_cell.length_a   1.000
_cell.length_b   1.000
_cell.length_c   1.000
_cell.angle_alpha   90.00
_cell.angle_beta   90.00
_cell.angle_gamma   90.00
#
_symmetry.space_group_name_H-M   'P 1'
#
loop_
_entity.id
_entity.type
_entity.pdbx_description
1 polymer ?
#
loop_
_entity_poly.entity_id
_entity_poly.type
_entity_poly.pdbx_seq_one_letter_code
_entity_poly.pdbx_strand_id
1 'polypeptide(L)'
;MVVQKVAFYDDKHDHDAVRNRQHCLFSRCHVVTGTSIFLTIYLIGTFLKALFFLLFFLHGLFLLVLPAAVVICTYFGIKTENHKYFWPFIAISIFHIIISIAAGAMFTYIAIFLPKYLLMVLNLVRGRMDQDVNDGYIVCSVLFLSFLVIFSLYNYWQLRVVLSCKKYYKAKSELVSFSNSTSEPQALNVNYLLNDDMGKRPTM
;
A
#
# COMPACT_ATOMS: atom_id res chain seq x y z
N MET A 1 -2.15 -8.79 -43.12
CA MET A 1 -0.83 -8.32 -42.64
C MET A 1 -0.87 -7.04 -41.79
N VAL A 2 -1.82 -6.10 -42.00
CA VAL A 2 -1.91 -4.85 -41.20
C VAL A 2 -2.35 -5.10 -39.75
N VAL A 3 -3.24 -6.08 -39.51
CA VAL A 3 -3.76 -6.42 -38.17
C VAL A 3 -2.67 -6.96 -37.23
N GLN A 4 -1.69 -7.70 -37.77
CA GLN A 4 -0.63 -8.30 -36.97
C GLN A 4 0.42 -7.27 -36.51
N LYS A 5 0.63 -6.19 -37.27
CA LYS A 5 1.50 -5.08 -36.88
C LYS A 5 0.89 -4.22 -35.77
N VAL A 6 -0.44 -4.08 -35.74
CA VAL A 6 -1.13 -3.32 -34.67
C VAL A 6 -1.07 -4.08 -33.36
N ALA A 7 -1.31 -5.40 -33.36
CA ALA A 7 -1.17 -6.24 -32.18
C ALA A 7 0.27 -6.24 -31.62
N PHE A 8 1.29 -6.26 -32.50
CA PHE A 8 2.70 -6.26 -32.07
C PHE A 8 3.20 -4.89 -31.58
N TYR A 9 2.58 -3.79 -32.01
CA TYR A 9 2.92 -2.44 -31.57
C TYR A 9 2.28 -2.09 -30.22
N ASP A 10 1.06 -2.57 -29.99
CA ASP A 10 0.35 -2.45 -28.70
C ASP A 10 1.05 -3.29 -27.61
N ASP A 11 1.45 -4.51 -27.95
CA ASP A 11 2.16 -5.44 -27.04
C ASP A 11 3.52 -4.88 -26.57
N LYS A 12 4.27 -4.23 -27.46
CA LYS A 12 5.58 -3.63 -27.11
C LYS A 12 5.44 -2.40 -26.21
N HIS A 13 4.40 -1.59 -26.44
CA HIS A 13 4.13 -0.40 -25.63
C HIS A 13 3.59 -0.75 -24.24
N ASP A 14 2.84 -1.86 -24.13
CA ASP A 14 2.34 -2.36 -22.85
C ASP A 14 3.43 -3.11 -22.07
N HIS A 15 4.34 -3.84 -22.73
CA HIS A 15 5.51 -4.44 -22.09
C HIS A 15 6.46 -3.41 -21.47
N ASP A 16 6.70 -2.28 -22.15
CA ASP A 16 7.51 -1.19 -21.59
C ASP A 16 6.77 -0.45 -20.45
N ALA A 17 5.44 -0.33 -20.53
CA ALA A 17 4.61 0.19 -19.44
C ALA A 17 4.53 -0.77 -18.23
N VAL A 18 4.59 -2.09 -18.44
CA VAL A 18 4.65 -3.11 -17.37
C VAL A 18 6.04 -3.14 -16.74
N ARG A 19 7.10 -3.03 -17.54
CA ARG A 19 8.50 -2.97 -17.07
C ARG A 19 8.79 -1.70 -16.25
N ASN A 20 8.28 -0.54 -16.66
CA ASN A 20 8.36 0.68 -15.85
C ASN A 20 7.49 0.62 -14.57
N ARG A 21 6.47 -0.24 -14.53
CA ARG A 21 5.61 -0.49 -13.36
C ARG A 21 6.23 -1.45 -12.33
N GLN A 22 7.38 -2.06 -12.61
CA GLN A 22 8.11 -2.95 -11.70
C GLN A 22 8.96 -2.21 -10.66
N HIS A 23 9.12 -0.89 -10.81
CA HIS A 23 9.96 -0.08 -9.94
C HIS A 23 9.15 0.98 -9.19
N CYS A 24 9.24 0.95 -7.86
CA CYS A 24 8.86 2.05 -6.97
C CYS A 24 10.14 2.80 -6.53
N LEU A 25 10.02 3.99 -5.94
CA LEU A 25 11.17 4.81 -5.50
C LEU A 25 12.03 5.30 -6.70
N PHE A 26 11.57 6.34 -7.42
CA PHE A 26 12.33 6.96 -8.52
C PHE A 26 12.89 5.96 -9.56
N SER A 27 12.14 4.89 -9.86
CA SER A 27 12.56 3.82 -10.78
C SER A 27 13.73 2.94 -10.31
N ARG A 28 14.11 2.98 -9.03
CA ARG A 28 15.30 2.26 -8.51
C ARG A 28 15.03 1.03 -7.65
N CYS A 29 13.86 0.90 -7.03
CA CYS A 29 13.57 -0.25 -6.17
C CYS A 29 12.44 -1.10 -6.73
N HIS A 30 12.68 -2.41 -6.88
CA HIS A 30 11.64 -3.36 -7.23
C HIS A 30 10.48 -3.26 -6.23
N VAL A 31 9.23 -3.19 -6.72
CA VAL A 31 8.04 -2.91 -5.87
C VAL A 31 7.89 -3.90 -4.72
N VAL A 32 8.30 -5.16 -4.94
CA VAL A 32 8.30 -6.21 -3.91
C VAL A 32 9.30 -5.87 -2.80
N THR A 33 10.52 -5.41 -3.14
CA THR A 33 11.53 -5.01 -2.17
C THR A 33 11.07 -3.80 -1.36
N GLY A 34 10.45 -2.81 -2.01
CA GLY A 34 9.86 -1.65 -1.32
C GLY A 34 8.81 -2.07 -0.29
N THR A 35 7.91 -2.98 -0.68
CA THR A 35 6.87 -3.50 0.22
C THR A 35 7.45 -4.31 1.38
N SER A 36 8.49 -5.12 1.13
CA SER A 36 9.21 -5.84 2.19
C SER A 36 9.91 -4.92 3.19
N ILE A 37 10.49 -3.80 2.73
CA ILE A 37 11.08 -2.79 3.64
C ILE A 37 10.01 -2.21 4.55
N PHE A 38 8.85 -1.82 4.01
CA PHE A 38 7.74 -1.32 4.82
C PHE A 38 7.23 -2.38 5.80
N LEU A 39 7.18 -3.65 5.40
CA LEU A 39 6.81 -4.75 6.29
C LEU A 39 7.80 -4.88 7.46
N THR A 40 9.11 -4.81 7.20
CA THR A 40 10.15 -4.86 8.23
C THR A 40 10.03 -3.68 9.20
N ILE A 41 9.81 -2.47 8.68
CA ILE A 41 9.58 -1.27 9.51
C ILE A 41 8.33 -1.45 10.39
N TYR A 42 7.23 -1.98 9.82
CA TYR A 42 6.01 -2.26 10.57
C TYR A 42 6.21 -3.32 11.65
N LEU A 43 7.00 -4.35 11.37
CA LEU A 43 7.30 -5.42 12.32
C LEU A 43 8.13 -4.88 13.49
N ILE A 44 9.17 -4.09 13.21
CA ILE A 44 9.98 -3.42 14.25
C ILE A 44 9.10 -2.47 15.07
N GLY A 45 8.28 -1.65 14.42
CA GLY A 45 7.38 -0.72 15.10
C GLY A 45 6.33 -1.44 15.96
N THR A 46 5.80 -2.57 15.49
CA THR A 46 4.86 -3.39 16.25
C THR A 46 5.56 -4.03 17.45
N PHE A 47 6.79 -4.52 17.30
CA PHE A 47 7.59 -5.07 18.40
C PHE A 47 7.92 -4.03 19.47
N LEU A 48 8.34 -2.82 19.08
CA LEU A 48 8.62 -1.73 20.02
C LEU A 48 7.35 -1.32 20.79
N LYS A 49 6.20 -1.23 20.11
CA LYS A 49 4.91 -0.99 20.76
C LYS A 49 4.57 -2.13 21.73
N ALA A 50 4.77 -3.38 21.34
CA ALA A 50 4.53 -4.55 22.19
C ALA A 50 5.36 -4.46 23.48
N LEU A 51 6.66 -4.17 23.35
CA LEU A 51 7.57 -4.03 24.48
C LEU A 51 7.13 -2.89 25.40
N PHE A 52 6.75 -1.74 24.84
CA PHE A 52 6.24 -0.61 25.62
C PHE A 52 4.96 -0.96 26.39
N PHE A 53 3.96 -1.58 25.74
CA PHE A 53 2.73 -1.99 26.43
C PHE A 53 2.98 -3.09 27.46
N LEU A 54 3.92 -4.01 27.21
CA LEU A 54 4.28 -5.04 28.18
C LEU A 54 4.89 -4.44 29.46
N LEU A 55 5.73 -3.41 29.32
CA LEU A 55 6.41 -2.77 30.45
C LEU A 55 5.51 -1.79 31.22
N PHE A 56 4.65 -1.05 30.53
CA PHE A 56 3.90 0.06 31.13
C PHE A 56 2.39 -0.19 31.26
N PHE A 57 1.78 -0.99 30.39
CA PHE A 57 0.33 -1.09 30.33
C PHE A 57 -0.18 -2.41 29.71
N LEU A 58 -0.28 -3.45 30.55
CA LEU A 58 -0.65 -4.81 30.15
C LEU A 58 -2.02 -4.90 29.44
N HIS A 59 -2.98 -4.07 29.86
CA HIS A 59 -4.31 -4.01 29.25
C HIS A 59 -4.32 -3.43 27.82
N GLY A 60 -3.24 -2.74 27.43
CA GLY A 60 -3.08 -2.17 26.08
C GLY A 60 -2.72 -3.22 25.02
N LEU A 61 -2.40 -4.45 25.41
CA LEU A 61 -2.01 -5.51 24.47
C LEU A 61 -3.11 -5.85 23.45
N PHE A 62 -4.39 -5.64 23.78
CA PHE A 62 -5.48 -5.82 22.82
C PHE A 62 -5.36 -4.87 21.61
N LEU A 63 -4.81 -3.67 21.80
CA LEU A 63 -4.59 -2.70 20.72
C LEU A 63 -3.51 -3.15 19.73
N LEU A 64 -2.68 -4.14 20.09
CA LEU A 64 -1.70 -4.73 19.18
C LEU A 64 -2.28 -5.75 18.20
N VAL A 65 -3.50 -6.24 18.44
CA VAL A 65 -4.12 -7.24 17.55
C VAL A 65 -4.30 -6.68 16.14
N LEU A 66 -4.70 -5.41 16.01
CA LEU A 66 -4.87 -4.75 14.73
C LEU A 66 -3.56 -4.65 13.91
N PRO A 67 -2.46 -4.06 14.43
CA PRO A 67 -1.20 -4.01 13.69
C PRO A 67 -0.61 -5.40 13.44
N ALA A 68 -0.77 -6.37 14.37
CA ALA A 68 -0.34 -7.74 14.15
C ALA A 68 -1.11 -8.40 12.99
N ALA A 69 -2.43 -8.24 12.91
CA ALA A 69 -3.25 -8.75 11.82
C ALA A 69 -2.81 -8.17 10.46
N VAL A 70 -2.51 -6.86 10.40
CA VAL A 70 -2.00 -6.21 9.19
C VAL A 70 -0.66 -6.80 8.75
N VAL A 71 0.28 -7.02 9.68
CA VAL A 71 1.58 -7.64 9.38
C VAL A 71 1.39 -9.05 8.82
N ILE A 72 0.54 -9.86 9.46
CA ILE A 72 0.26 -11.24 9.03
C ILE A 72 -0.36 -11.23 7.63
N CYS A 73 -1.41 -10.43 7.39
CA CYS A 73 -2.04 -10.34 6.07
C CYS A 73 -1.05 -9.90 4.99
N THR A 74 -0.21 -8.91 5.27
CA THR A 74 0.77 -8.40 4.31
C THR A 74 1.85 -9.45 3.99
N TYR A 75 2.32 -10.17 5.01
CA TYR A 75 3.26 -11.28 4.83
C TYR A 75 2.65 -12.41 3.96
N PHE A 76 1.42 -12.81 4.25
CA PHE A 76 0.70 -13.80 3.43
C PHE A 76 0.46 -13.30 2.01
N GLY A 77 0.16 -12.01 1.82
CA GLY A 77 -0.01 -11.41 0.50
C GLY A 77 1.24 -11.46 -0.36
N ILE A 78 2.41 -11.26 0.25
CA ILE A 78 3.69 -11.41 -0.44
C ILE A 78 3.96 -12.88 -0.77
N LYS A 79 3.75 -13.80 0.18
CA LYS A 79 4.03 -15.23 -0.02
C LYS A 79 3.11 -15.90 -1.03
N THR A 80 1.84 -15.51 -1.05
CA THR A 80 0.81 -16.08 -1.95
C THR A 80 0.66 -15.31 -3.26
N GLU A 81 1.42 -14.22 -3.43
CA GLU A 81 1.35 -13.30 -4.59
C GLU A 81 -0.08 -12.82 -4.91
N ASN A 82 -0.96 -12.81 -3.90
CA ASN A 82 -2.37 -12.54 -4.08
C ASN A 82 -2.72 -11.11 -3.66
N HIS A 83 -3.24 -10.34 -4.63
CA HIS A 83 -3.57 -8.92 -4.48
C HIS A 83 -4.63 -8.64 -3.41
N LYS A 84 -5.44 -9.63 -3.00
CA LYS A 84 -6.52 -9.45 -2.02
C LYS A 84 -6.01 -9.14 -0.61
N TYR A 85 -4.86 -9.69 -0.22
CA TYR A 85 -4.31 -9.53 1.14
C TYR A 85 -3.68 -8.16 1.42
N PHE A 86 -3.52 -7.31 0.41
CA PHE A 86 -3.02 -5.94 0.58
C PHE A 86 -4.11 -4.95 1.04
N TRP A 87 -5.39 -5.33 0.98
CA TRP A 87 -6.50 -4.49 1.44
C TRP A 87 -6.42 -4.00 2.88
N PRO A 88 -6.15 -4.85 3.90
CA PRO A 88 -6.02 -4.39 5.28
C PRO A 88 -4.89 -3.37 5.45
N PHE A 89 -3.79 -3.53 4.72
CA PHE A 89 -2.67 -2.58 4.75
C PHE A 89 -3.04 -1.24 4.11
N ILE A 90 -3.78 -1.25 3.00
CA ILE A 90 -4.30 -0.04 2.36
C ILE A 90 -5.28 0.70 3.29
N ALA A 91 -6.21 -0.05 3.89
CA ALA A 91 -7.21 0.51 4.80
C ALA A 91 -6.56 1.21 6.00
N ILE A 92 -5.55 0.59 6.62
CA ILE A 92 -4.87 1.18 7.77
C ILE A 92 -4.08 2.43 7.38
N SER A 93 -3.41 2.47 6.21
CA SER A 93 -2.73 3.68 5.76
C SER A 93 -3.70 4.84 5.50
N ILE A 94 -4.84 4.58 4.86
CA ILE A 94 -5.88 5.60 4.63
C ILE A 94 -6.43 6.11 5.95
N PHE A 95 -6.72 5.21 6.90
CA PHE A 95 -7.19 5.57 8.23
C PHE A 95 -6.22 6.51 8.96
N HIS A 96 -4.91 6.23 8.93
CA HIS A 96 -3.89 7.10 9.53
C HIS A 96 -3.79 8.47 8.83
N ILE A 97 -4.00 8.54 7.52
CA ILE A 97 -4.05 9.83 6.79
C ILE A 97 -5.26 10.63 7.25
N ILE A 98 -6.44 10.02 7.32
CA ILE A 98 -7.68 10.70 7.77
C ILE A 98 -7.52 11.19 9.21
N ILE A 99 -7.02 10.34 10.12
CA ILE A 99 -6.78 10.72 11.50
C ILE A 99 -5.77 11.86 11.61
N SER A 100 -4.67 11.83 10.86
CA SER A 100 -3.65 12.88 10.95
C SER A 100 -4.17 14.23 10.46
N ILE A 101 -4.97 14.25 9.40
CA ILE A 101 -5.64 15.46 8.91
C ILE A 101 -6.68 15.95 9.92
N ALA A 102 -7.52 15.07 10.46
CA ALA A 102 -8.54 15.42 11.45
C ALA A 102 -7.92 15.95 12.75
N ALA A 103 -6.88 15.29 13.26
CA ALA A 103 -6.13 15.72 14.44
C ALA A 103 -5.43 17.05 14.19
N GLY A 104 -4.84 17.25 13.00
CA GLY A 104 -4.23 18.52 12.61
C GLY A 104 -5.26 19.65 12.58
N ALA A 105 -6.42 19.42 11.96
CA ALA A 105 -7.49 20.40 11.90
C ALA A 105 -8.03 20.77 13.29
N MET A 106 -8.30 19.77 14.14
CA MET A 106 -8.73 20.01 15.52
C MET A 106 -7.66 20.77 16.32
N PHE A 107 -6.39 20.39 16.17
CA PHE A 107 -5.29 21.06 16.86
C PHE A 107 -5.14 22.51 16.42
N THR A 108 -5.18 22.80 15.12
CA THR A 108 -5.15 24.17 14.58
C THR A 108 -6.34 24.98 15.07
N TYR A 109 -7.55 24.39 15.12
CA TYR A 109 -8.72 25.05 15.68
C TYR A 109 -8.50 25.44 17.15
N ILE A 110 -8.03 24.52 18.00
CA ILE A 110 -7.76 24.81 19.42
C ILE A 110 -6.65 25.86 19.55
N ALA A 111 -5.60 25.78 18.73
CA ALA A 111 -4.47 26.70 18.77
C ALA A 111 -4.85 28.15 18.41
N ILE A 112 -5.78 28.34 17.48
CA ILE A 112 -6.23 29.68 17.04
C ILE A 112 -7.29 30.24 17.97
N PHE A 113 -8.33 29.46 18.27
CA PHE A 113 -9.51 29.97 18.98
C PHE A 113 -9.37 29.88 20.50
N LEU A 114 -8.64 28.89 21.02
CA LEU A 114 -8.51 28.59 22.45
C LEU A 114 -7.02 28.53 22.90
N PRO A 115 -6.18 29.53 22.60
CA PRO A 115 -4.73 29.46 22.90
C PRO A 115 -4.44 29.32 24.40
N LYS A 116 -5.29 29.86 25.27
CA LYS A 116 -5.17 29.74 26.74
C LYS A 116 -5.28 28.29 27.22
N TYR A 117 -6.11 27.46 26.59
CA TYR A 117 -6.25 26.05 26.96
C TYR A 117 -4.99 25.26 26.59
N LEU A 118 -4.42 25.56 25.42
CA LEU A 118 -3.18 24.91 24.98
C LEU A 118 -1.98 25.34 25.83
N LEU A 119 -1.92 26.62 26.23
CA LEU A 119 -0.95 27.13 27.21
C LEU A 119 -1.08 26.41 28.56
N MET A 120 -2.31 26.26 29.08
CA MET A 120 -2.57 25.55 30.34
C MET A 120 -2.09 24.10 30.29
N VAL A 121 -2.40 23.36 29.22
CA VAL A 121 -1.95 21.97 29.04
C VAL A 121 -0.42 21.91 28.94
N LEU A 122 0.20 22.82 28.18
CA LEU A 122 1.65 22.86 28.02
C LEU A 122 2.37 23.19 29.34
N ASN A 123 1.81 24.10 30.12
CA ASN A 123 2.29 24.48 31.44
C ASN A 123 2.15 23.33 32.45
N LEU A 124 1.03 22.59 32.40
CA LEU A 124 0.82 21.37 33.18
C LEU A 124 1.88 20.31 32.86
N VAL A 125 2.13 20.02 31.57
CA VAL A 125 3.14 19.05 31.14
C VAL A 125 4.55 19.48 31.57
N ARG A 126 4.81 20.78 31.61
CA ARG A 126 6.12 21.34 32.00
C ARG A 126 6.26 21.60 33.51
N GLY A 127 5.21 21.35 34.30
CA GLY A 127 5.20 21.58 35.75
C GLY A 127 5.38 23.04 36.15
N ARG A 128 5.06 24.01 35.27
CA ARG A 128 5.14 25.46 35.55
C ARG A 128 3.75 26.07 35.60
N MET A 129 3.53 27.03 36.49
CA MET A 129 2.23 27.70 36.69
C MET A 129 2.16 29.10 36.03
N ASP A 130 3.22 29.54 35.35
CA ASP A 130 3.28 30.89 34.79
C ASP A 130 2.35 31.04 33.57
N GLN A 131 1.41 31.99 33.64
CA GLN A 131 0.42 32.23 32.58
C GLN A 131 0.92 33.13 31.45
N ASP A 132 2.19 33.53 31.49
CA ASP A 132 2.77 34.37 30.45
C ASP A 132 2.87 33.61 29.13
N VAL A 133 2.60 34.34 28.04
CA VAL A 133 2.67 33.82 26.67
C VAL A 133 4.13 33.51 26.36
N ASN A 134 4.51 32.28 26.68
CA ASN A 134 5.86 31.78 26.50
C ASN A 134 6.05 31.37 25.04
N ASP A 135 7.12 31.83 24.38
CA ASP A 135 7.50 31.45 23.01
C ASP A 135 7.47 29.93 22.79
N GLY A 136 7.67 29.16 23.87
CA GLY A 136 7.57 27.71 23.88
C GLY A 136 6.24 27.15 23.36
N TYR A 137 5.11 27.87 23.48
CA TYR A 137 3.83 27.42 22.92
C TYR A 137 3.84 27.39 21.39
N ILE A 138 4.36 28.45 20.77
CA ILE A 138 4.43 28.56 19.31
C ILE A 138 5.34 27.46 18.78
N VAL A 139 6.51 27.29 19.39
CA VAL A 139 7.47 26.24 19.02
C VAL A 139 6.84 24.84 19.15
N CYS A 140 6.20 24.52 20.27
CA CYS A 140 5.55 23.22 20.45
C CYS A 140 4.41 22.98 19.45
N SER A 141 3.63 24.00 19.15
CA SER A 141 2.52 23.90 18.19
C SER A 141 3.01 23.66 16.77
N VAL A 142 4.06 24.38 16.35
CA VAL A 142 4.69 24.18 15.04
C VAL A 142 5.34 22.80 14.94
N LEU A 143 6.03 22.34 15.99
CA LEU A 143 6.62 21.01 16.05
C LEU A 143 5.54 19.91 15.97
N PHE A 144 4.42 20.06 16.68
CA PHE A 144 3.34 19.08 16.61
C PHE A 144 2.66 19.04 15.24
N LEU A 145 2.38 20.21 14.65
CA LEU A 145 1.80 20.29 13.31
C LEU A 145 2.75 19.73 12.23
N SER A 146 4.04 20.09 12.28
CA SER A 146 5.04 19.54 11.36
C SER A 146 5.15 18.02 11.48
N PHE A 147 5.10 17.47 12.71
CA PHE A 147 5.07 16.03 12.93
C PHE A 147 3.84 15.38 12.27
N LEU A 148 2.64 15.96 12.44
CA LEU A 148 1.43 15.44 11.80
C LEU A 148 1.50 15.49 10.27
N VAL A 149 2.06 16.54 9.69
CA VAL A 149 2.28 16.66 8.23
C VAL A 149 3.25 15.59 7.74
N ILE A 150 4.40 15.44 8.39
CA ILE A 150 5.39 14.40 8.04
C ILE A 150 4.77 13.01 8.17
N PHE A 151 4.02 12.76 9.24
CA PHE A 151 3.33 11.49 9.45
C PHE A 151 2.29 11.22 8.34
N SER A 152 1.52 12.23 7.95
CA SER A 152 0.55 12.12 6.84
C SER A 152 1.24 11.82 5.51
N LEU A 153 2.32 12.55 5.19
CA LEU A 153 3.13 12.34 3.98
C LEU A 153 3.75 10.93 3.95
N TYR A 154 4.26 10.45 5.08
CA TYR A 154 4.78 9.10 5.21
C TYR A 154 3.69 8.05 4.90
N ASN A 155 2.50 8.17 5.50
CA ASN A 155 1.40 7.24 5.25
C ASN A 155 0.89 7.32 3.82
N TYR A 156 0.88 8.50 3.21
CA TYR A 156 0.54 8.68 1.79
C TYR A 156 1.56 8.01 0.87
N TRP A 157 2.84 8.14 1.17
CA TRP A 157 3.90 7.48 0.40
C TRP A 157 3.81 5.95 0.54
N GLN A 158 3.62 5.45 1.75
CA GLN A 158 3.38 4.03 2.03
C GLN A 158 2.19 3.50 1.23
N LEU A 159 1.06 4.23 1.23
CA LEU A 159 -0.13 3.88 0.46
C LEU A 159 0.16 3.78 -1.04
N ARG A 160 0.91 4.73 -1.60
CA ARG A 160 1.31 4.69 -3.01
C ARG A 160 2.13 3.45 -3.36
N VAL A 161 3.11 3.10 -2.53
CA VAL A 161 3.97 1.92 -2.78
C VAL A 161 3.15 0.63 -2.76
N VAL A 162 2.24 0.49 -1.79
CA VAL A 162 1.42 -0.72 -1.69
C VAL A 162 0.36 -0.81 -2.80
N LEU A 163 -0.22 0.32 -3.22
CA LEU A 163 -1.11 0.32 -4.39
C LEU A 163 -0.38 -0.09 -5.67
N SER A 164 0.86 0.35 -5.87
CA SER A 164 1.69 -0.12 -6.98
C SER A 164 1.96 -1.61 -6.90
N CYS A 165 2.24 -2.14 -5.69
CA CYS A 165 2.45 -3.58 -5.47
C CYS A 165 1.20 -4.40 -5.78
N LYS A 166 0.04 -3.95 -5.33
CA LYS A 166 -1.25 -4.56 -5.63
C LYS A 166 -1.54 -4.61 -7.13
N LYS A 167 -1.26 -3.52 -7.85
CA LYS A 167 -1.41 -3.46 -9.32
C LYS A 167 -0.48 -4.44 -10.02
N TYR A 168 0.76 -4.57 -9.56
CA TYR A 168 1.73 -5.52 -10.09
C TYR A 168 1.25 -6.97 -9.94
N TYR A 169 0.81 -7.38 -8.74
CA TYR A 169 0.27 -8.73 -8.53
C TYR A 169 -1.02 -9.00 -9.30
N LYS A 170 -1.88 -7.98 -9.47
CA LYS A 170 -3.08 -8.10 -10.31
C LYS A 170 -2.71 -8.40 -11.76
N ALA A 171 -1.81 -7.61 -12.36
CA ALA A 171 -1.35 -7.81 -13.73
C ALA A 171 -0.68 -9.18 -13.91
N LYS A 172 0.16 -9.60 -12.96
CA LYS A 172 0.78 -10.93 -12.97
C LYS A 172 -0.25 -12.05 -12.98
N SER A 173 -1.29 -11.95 -12.15
CA SER A 173 -2.35 -12.97 -12.08
C SER A 173 -3.17 -13.07 -13.37
N GLU A 174 -3.42 -11.94 -14.04
CA GLU A 174 -4.13 -11.90 -15.33
C GLU A 174 -3.30 -12.57 -16.44
N LEU A 175 -2.00 -12.29 -16.51
CA LEU A 175 -1.08 -12.93 -17.47
C LEU A 175 -1.00 -14.44 -17.30
N VAL A 176 -0.93 -14.93 -16.05
CA VAL A 176 -0.92 -16.37 -15.77
C VAL A 176 -2.25 -17.02 -16.20
N SER A 177 -3.39 -16.36 -15.95
CA SER A 177 -4.69 -16.86 -16.39
C SER A 177 -4.81 -16.94 -17.92
N PHE A 178 -4.27 -15.95 -18.64
CA PHE A 178 -4.25 -15.92 -20.09
C PHE A 178 -3.35 -17.01 -20.70
N SER A 179 -2.15 -17.19 -20.14
CA SER A 179 -1.22 -18.27 -20.51
C SER A 179 -1.87 -19.64 -20.35
N ASN A 180 -2.54 -19.88 -19.22
CA ASN A 180 -3.24 -21.14 -18.95
C ASN A 180 -4.43 -21.37 -19.91
N SER A 181 -5.12 -20.30 -20.33
CA SER A 181 -6.20 -20.42 -21.33
C SER A 181 -5.70 -20.68 -22.75
N THR A 182 -4.44 -20.31 -23.05
CA THR A 182 -3.82 -20.52 -24.37
C THR A 182 -3.15 -21.89 -24.48
N SER A 183 -2.79 -22.50 -23.35
CA SER A 183 -2.17 -23.83 -23.27
C SER A 183 -3.18 -24.98 -23.14
N GLU A 184 -4.48 -24.70 -22.97
CA GLU A 184 -5.51 -25.67 -23.32
C GLU A 184 -5.45 -25.90 -24.83
N PRO A 185 -5.09 -27.12 -25.29
CA PRO A 185 -4.86 -27.32 -26.70
C PRO A 185 -6.19 -27.21 -27.42
N GLN A 186 -6.19 -26.46 -28.53
CA GLN A 186 -7.08 -26.68 -29.66
C GLN A 186 -6.86 -28.08 -30.29
N ALA A 187 -6.73 -29.13 -29.46
CA ALA A 187 -6.71 -30.53 -29.87
C ALA A 187 -8.11 -31.02 -30.29
N LEU A 188 -9.17 -30.21 -30.10
CA LEU A 188 -10.53 -30.61 -30.43
C LEU A 188 -11.01 -30.17 -31.83
N ASN A 189 -10.22 -29.48 -32.67
CA ASN A 189 -10.76 -28.99 -33.95
C ASN A 189 -9.85 -29.10 -35.20
N VAL A 190 -8.68 -29.73 -35.09
CA VAL A 190 -7.86 -30.03 -36.30
C VAL A 190 -8.26 -31.36 -36.93
N ASN A 191 -8.75 -32.33 -36.14
CA ASN A 191 -9.17 -33.64 -36.68
C ASN A 191 -10.51 -33.60 -37.45
N TYR A 192 -11.34 -32.56 -37.28
CA TYR A 192 -12.55 -32.40 -38.11
C TYR A 192 -12.24 -31.77 -39.47
N LEU A 193 -11.25 -30.87 -39.56
CA LEU A 193 -10.87 -30.25 -40.83
C LEU A 193 -10.01 -31.15 -41.73
N LEU A 194 -9.29 -32.13 -41.17
CA LEU A 194 -8.48 -33.09 -41.95
C LEU A 194 -9.26 -34.33 -42.42
N ASN A 195 -10.43 -34.62 -41.84
CA ASN A 195 -11.27 -35.75 -42.26
C ASN A 195 -12.31 -35.39 -43.34
N ASP A 196 -12.61 -34.11 -43.55
CA ASP A 196 -13.60 -33.69 -44.55
C ASP A 196 -13.01 -33.58 -45.98
N ASP A 197 -11.68 -33.56 -46.12
CA ASP A 197 -10.99 -33.36 -47.41
C ASP A 197 -10.55 -34.68 -48.10
N MET A 198 -10.79 -35.85 -47.48
CA MET A 198 -10.42 -37.16 -48.04
C MET A 198 -11.59 -37.87 -48.75
N GLY A 199 -12.75 -37.21 -48.89
CA GLY A 199 -14.01 -37.84 -49.32
C GLY A 199 -14.42 -37.72 -50.79
N LYS A 200 -13.66 -37.06 -51.68
CA LYS A 200 -14.05 -36.94 -53.10
C LYS A 200 -12.88 -37.14 -54.09
N ARG A 201 -12.63 -38.41 -54.43
CA ARG A 201 -12.14 -38.77 -55.78
C ARG A 201 -13.30 -39.29 -56.62
N PRO A 202 -13.77 -38.56 -57.64
CA PRO A 202 -14.54 -39.17 -58.69
C PRO A 202 -13.61 -39.98 -59.60
N THR A 203 -13.81 -41.29 -59.62
CA THR A 203 -13.40 -42.15 -60.72
C THR A 203 -14.33 -41.90 -61.90
N MET A 204 -13.82 -41.31 -62.98
CA MET A 204 -14.23 -41.58 -64.36
C MET A 204 -13.02 -41.39 -65.27
#